data_AF-A0A349MA94-F1
#
_entry.id   AF-A0A349MA94-F1
#
_cell.length_a   1.000
_cell.length_b   1.000
_cell.length_c   1.000
_cell.angle_alpha   90.00
_cell.angle_beta   90.00
_cell.angle_gamma   90.00
#
_symmetry.space_group_name_H-M   'P 1'
#
loop_
_entity.id
_entity.type
_entity.pdbx_description
1 polymer ?
#
loop_
_entity_poly.entity_id
_entity_poly.type
_entity_poly.pdbx_seq_one_letter_code
_entity_poly.pdbx_strand_id
1 'polypeptide(L)'
;MCLAQSSAFVSQDLAIERAIALGKSGQFEDGLKQLRPFLLTPTKEDAKACYVAGFLLKERFKKGSLGGDRAEAIRWLRKAVELDGLHPAIASWRNSAEKALDYLGDTYFNDVVLAVRTFEPGQEALIFELFEAHEEVATFLDPNLDAIEERTEIHKNLAIAYRQWFEVTGDHDHFEGIVDQYKEALALSPMDMTAAYNLAVNIYNRGVAQITAMDENTTLPEILSINESSRALFERALPWFEKADMHQPNRPETLRGLMIVHHALFHSEQEEAYRLQLEKALMR
;
A
#
# COMPACT_ATOMS: atom_id res chain seq x y z
N MET A 1 -30.26 15.90 43.19
CA MET A 1 -29.37 15.36 42.14
C MET A 1 -30.07 15.13 40.80
N CYS A 2 -31.34 14.69 40.73
CA CYS A 2 -32.04 14.44 39.45
C CYS A 2 -32.28 15.65 38.53
N LEU A 3 -32.55 16.85 39.07
CA LEU A 3 -32.91 18.01 38.22
C LEU A 3 -31.73 18.55 37.40
N ALA A 4 -30.52 18.54 37.95
CA ALA A 4 -29.31 19.04 37.27
C ALA A 4 -28.83 18.10 36.15
N GLN A 5 -28.99 16.78 36.34
CA GLN A 5 -28.69 15.78 35.30
C GLN A 5 -29.68 15.85 34.14
N SER A 6 -30.97 16.07 34.43
CA SER A 6 -32.01 16.23 33.41
C SER A 6 -31.81 17.50 32.57
N SER A 7 -31.43 18.64 33.17
CA SER A 7 -31.16 19.87 32.44
C SER A 7 -29.90 19.80 31.56
N ALA A 8 -28.86 19.10 32.01
CA ALA A 8 -27.63 18.92 31.26
C ALA A 8 -27.85 18.07 30.00
N PHE A 9 -28.64 16.99 30.12
CA PHE A 9 -29.01 16.12 29.00
C PHE A 9 -29.81 16.87 27.92
N VAL A 10 -30.82 17.65 28.33
CA VAL A 10 -31.61 18.48 27.40
C VAL A 10 -30.75 19.54 26.69
N SER A 11 -29.75 20.09 27.37
CA SER A 11 -28.81 21.05 26.76
C SER A 11 -27.90 20.41 25.72
N GLN A 12 -27.52 19.14 25.89
CA GLN A 12 -26.66 18.41 24.98
C GLN A 12 -27.40 18.02 23.70
N ASP A 13 -28.62 17.47 23.83
CA ASP A 13 -29.44 17.09 22.67
C ASP A 13 -29.71 18.30 21.76
N LEU A 14 -30.06 19.45 22.35
CA LEU A 14 -30.28 20.68 21.60
C LEU A 14 -29.01 21.16 20.86
N ALA A 15 -27.84 21.03 21.49
CA ALA A 15 -26.57 21.39 20.86
C ALA A 15 -26.25 20.47 19.68
N ILE A 16 -26.51 19.17 19.83
CA ILE A 16 -26.35 18.17 18.76
C ILE A 16 -27.29 18.46 17.59
N GLU A 17 -28.58 18.71 17.85
CA GLU A 17 -29.55 19.03 16.79
C GLU A 17 -29.18 20.30 16.02
N ARG A 18 -28.73 21.34 16.74
CA ARG A 18 -28.21 22.58 16.12
C ARG A 18 -26.98 22.31 15.27
N ALA A 19 -26.04 21.50 15.76
CA ALA A 19 -24.85 21.14 14.99
C ALA A 19 -25.20 20.42 13.69
N ILE A 20 -26.17 19.49 13.73
CA ILE A 20 -26.68 18.78 12.56
C ILE A 20 -27.33 19.76 11.58
N ALA A 21 -28.17 20.69 12.05
CA ALA A 21 -28.82 21.69 11.21
C ALA A 21 -27.81 22.59 10.50
N LEU A 22 -26.80 23.09 11.24
CA LEU A 22 -25.70 23.89 10.69
C LEU A 22 -24.90 23.12 9.64
N GLY A 23 -24.60 21.84 9.91
CA GLY A 23 -23.95 20.94 8.95
C GLY A 23 -24.73 20.78 7.64
N LYS A 24 -26.05 20.59 7.71
CA LYS A 24 -26.91 20.52 6.52
C LYS A 24 -26.89 21.82 5.70
N SER A 25 -26.70 22.97 6.36
CA SER A 25 -26.53 24.26 5.70
C SER A 25 -25.07 24.55 5.27
N GLY A 26 -24.14 23.61 5.45
CA GLY A 26 -22.72 23.77 5.12
C GLY A 26 -21.92 24.62 6.11
N GLN A 27 -22.50 25.03 7.24
CA GLN A 27 -21.87 25.81 8.30
C GLN A 27 -21.16 24.88 9.30
N PHE A 28 -20.18 24.12 8.80
CA PHE A 28 -19.51 23.07 9.60
C PHE A 28 -18.79 23.61 10.83
N GLU A 29 -18.08 24.73 10.71
CA GLU A 29 -17.36 25.35 11.83
C GLU A 29 -18.29 25.75 12.98
N ASP A 30 -19.43 26.36 12.64
CA ASP A 30 -20.40 26.76 13.65
C ASP A 30 -21.11 25.55 14.27
N GLY A 31 -21.32 24.49 13.49
CA GLY A 31 -21.77 23.21 14.00
C GLY A 31 -20.78 22.60 15.01
N LEU A 32 -19.49 22.58 14.68
CA LEU A 32 -18.43 22.09 15.57
C LEU A 32 -18.31 22.94 16.85
N LYS A 33 -18.51 24.26 16.76
CA LYS A 33 -18.54 25.15 17.95
C LYS A 33 -19.64 24.76 18.93
N GLN A 34 -20.81 24.30 18.47
CA GLN A 34 -21.87 23.82 19.37
C GLN A 34 -21.44 22.59 20.17
N LEU A 35 -20.58 21.75 19.59
CA LEU A 35 -20.18 20.48 20.18
C LEU A 35 -18.98 20.60 21.13
N ARG A 36 -18.19 21.68 21.05
CA ARG A 36 -16.96 21.88 21.84
C ARG A 36 -17.07 21.50 23.32
N PRO A 37 -18.12 21.89 24.08
CA PRO A 37 -18.22 21.54 25.49
C PRO A 37 -18.21 20.03 25.78
N PHE A 38 -18.72 19.23 24.84
CA PHE A 38 -18.86 17.78 24.95
C PHE A 38 -17.65 17.00 24.42
N LEU A 39 -16.72 17.70 23.75
CA LEU A 39 -15.53 17.11 23.13
C LEU A 39 -14.26 17.25 23.96
N LEU A 40 -14.28 18.03 25.05
CA LEU A 40 -13.08 18.24 25.89
C LEU A 40 -12.64 16.95 26.60
N THR A 41 -13.58 16.26 27.24
CA THR A 41 -13.37 15.00 27.95
C THR A 41 -14.60 14.10 27.79
N PRO A 42 -14.83 13.53 26.59
CA PRO A 42 -16.09 12.88 26.27
C PRO A 42 -16.30 11.60 27.09
N THR A 43 -17.49 11.46 27.66
CA THR A 43 -17.95 10.21 28.31
C THR A 43 -18.84 9.40 27.37
N LYS A 44 -19.35 8.26 27.82
CA LYS A 44 -20.27 7.43 27.02
C LYS A 44 -21.54 8.18 26.60
N GLU A 45 -21.99 9.14 27.42
CA GLU A 45 -23.12 10.02 27.12
C GLU A 45 -22.80 11.02 25.98
N ASP A 46 -21.53 11.32 25.74
CA ASP A 46 -21.08 12.22 24.67
C ASP A 46 -20.80 11.51 23.34
N ALA A 47 -20.98 10.19 23.26
CA ALA A 47 -20.66 9.39 22.07
C ALA A 47 -21.34 9.94 20.80
N LYS A 48 -22.61 10.37 20.91
CA LYS A 48 -23.34 10.99 19.79
C LYS A 48 -22.77 12.35 19.38
N ALA A 49 -22.27 13.14 20.33
CA ALA A 49 -21.60 14.41 20.03
C ALA A 49 -20.27 14.18 19.28
N CYS A 50 -19.48 13.18 19.69
CA CYS A 50 -18.29 12.75 18.95
C CYS A 50 -18.64 12.28 17.54
N TYR A 51 -19.68 11.46 17.38
CA TYR A 51 -20.14 11.01 16.06
C TYR A 51 -20.50 12.19 15.15
N VAL A 52 -21.30 13.15 15.63
CA VAL A 52 -21.70 14.31 14.84
C VAL A 52 -20.50 15.19 14.51
N ALA A 53 -19.56 15.39 15.43
CA ALA A 53 -18.34 16.13 15.16
C ALA A 53 -17.54 15.48 14.01
N GLY A 54 -17.30 14.17 14.11
CA GLY A 54 -16.62 13.40 13.07
C GLY A 54 -17.31 13.47 11.72
N PHE A 55 -18.64 13.41 11.70
CA PHE A 55 -19.42 13.53 10.46
C PHE A 55 -19.34 14.93 9.84
N LEU A 56 -19.40 16.00 10.65
CA LEU A 56 -19.25 17.37 10.15
C LEU A 56 -17.87 17.60 9.53
N LEU A 57 -16.82 17.06 10.16
CA LEU A 57 -15.44 17.14 9.65
C LEU A 57 -15.27 16.34 8.36
N LYS A 58 -15.83 15.12 8.27
CA LYS A 58 -15.86 14.33 7.04
C LYS A 58 -16.54 15.11 5.90
N GLU A 59 -17.70 15.70 6.14
CA GLU A 59 -18.42 16.44 5.10
C GLU A 59 -17.70 17.74 4.71
N ARG A 60 -16.94 18.35 5.63
CA ARG A 60 -16.06 19.48 5.32
C ARG A 60 -14.85 19.05 4.49
N PHE A 61 -14.19 17.95 4.85
CA PHE A 61 -13.12 17.33 4.07
C PHE A 61 -13.54 17.09 2.61
N LYS A 62 -14.72 16.50 2.40
CA LYS A 62 -15.28 16.26 1.06
C LYS A 62 -15.46 17.51 0.19
N LYS A 63 -15.52 18.72 0.79
CA LYS A 63 -15.62 19.98 0.06
C LYS A 63 -14.26 20.59 -0.32
N GLY A 64 -13.16 19.86 -0.13
CA GLY A 64 -11.80 20.33 -0.47
C GLY A 64 -11.09 21.07 0.67
N SER A 65 -11.43 20.75 1.93
CA SER A 65 -10.79 21.35 3.11
C SER A 65 -9.47 20.64 3.47
N LEU A 66 -8.64 21.37 4.24
CA LEU A 66 -7.28 21.04 4.68
C LEU A 66 -7.13 19.60 5.20
N GLY A 67 -5.99 18.96 4.92
CA GLY A 67 -5.71 17.55 5.28
C GLY A 67 -5.92 17.18 6.76
N GLY A 68 -5.96 18.16 7.68
CA GLY A 68 -6.28 17.93 9.08
C GLY A 68 -7.70 17.45 9.36
N ASP A 69 -8.68 17.77 8.51
CA ASP A 69 -10.08 17.39 8.73
C ASP A 69 -10.32 15.87 8.64
N ARG A 70 -9.58 15.18 7.77
CA ARG A 70 -9.67 13.72 7.64
C ARG A 70 -9.24 13.02 8.92
N ALA A 71 -8.05 13.34 9.42
CA ALA A 71 -7.51 12.76 10.65
C ALA A 71 -8.38 13.10 11.87
N GLU A 72 -8.85 14.34 11.95
CA GLU A 72 -9.77 14.78 13.00
C GLU A 72 -11.11 14.03 12.96
N ALA A 73 -11.68 13.84 11.76
CA ALA A 73 -12.92 13.10 11.57
C ALA A 73 -12.79 11.66 12.04
N ILE A 74 -11.72 10.96 11.62
CA ILE A 74 -11.42 9.59 12.04
C ILE A 74 -11.31 9.51 13.55
N ARG A 75 -10.55 10.41 14.18
CA ARG A 75 -10.39 10.43 15.64
C ARG A 75 -11.74 10.50 16.37
N TRP A 76 -12.62 11.42 15.96
CA TRP A 76 -13.92 11.56 16.61
C TRP A 76 -14.88 10.41 16.33
N LEU A 77 -14.87 9.86 15.12
CA LEU A 77 -15.69 8.71 14.76
C LEU A 77 -15.25 7.45 15.53
N ARG A 78 -13.94 7.17 15.62
CA ARG A 78 -13.41 6.08 16.45
C ARG A 78 -13.79 6.26 17.91
N LYS A 79 -13.59 7.46 18.44
CA LYS A 79 -13.97 7.77 19.82
C LYS A 79 -15.45 7.54 20.08
N ALA A 80 -16.32 7.90 19.14
CA ALA A 80 -17.75 7.65 19.23
C ALA A 80 -18.05 6.15 19.31
N VAL A 81 -17.47 5.34 18.41
CA VAL A 81 -17.67 3.88 18.37
C VAL A 81 -17.15 3.20 19.65
N GLU A 82 -15.99 3.62 20.15
CA GLU A 82 -15.43 3.12 21.42
C GLU A 82 -16.35 3.43 22.61
N LEU A 83 -16.84 4.67 22.71
CA LEU A 83 -17.72 5.11 23.78
C LEU A 83 -19.10 4.43 23.71
N ASP A 84 -19.64 4.19 22.51
CA ASP A 84 -20.86 3.42 22.30
C ASP A 84 -20.69 1.94 22.70
N GLY A 85 -19.51 1.37 22.52
CA GLY A 85 -19.18 0.02 23.01
C GLY A 85 -19.27 -0.13 24.54
N LEU A 86 -19.27 0.98 25.29
CA LEU A 86 -19.50 1.00 26.74
C LEU A 86 -20.99 1.05 27.11
N HIS A 87 -21.88 1.18 26.12
CA HIS A 87 -23.32 1.26 26.31
C HIS A 87 -23.97 -0.15 26.21
N PRO A 88 -25.02 -0.46 27.00
CA PRO A 88 -25.68 -1.78 26.95
C PRO A 88 -26.37 -2.10 25.63
N ALA A 89 -26.69 -1.07 24.84
CA ALA A 89 -27.37 -1.18 23.56
C ALA A 89 -26.61 -0.37 22.52
N ILE A 90 -26.40 -0.98 21.35
CA ILE A 90 -25.74 -0.36 20.19
C ILE A 90 -26.57 0.82 19.70
N ALA A 91 -25.94 2.00 19.56
CA ALA A 91 -26.62 3.16 19.03
C ALA A 91 -26.98 3.01 17.54
N SER A 92 -28.12 3.59 17.15
CA SER A 92 -28.60 3.57 15.76
C SER A 92 -27.68 4.26 14.76
N TRP A 93 -26.80 5.16 15.23
CA TRP A 93 -25.82 5.86 14.40
C TRP A 93 -24.50 5.11 14.23
N ARG A 94 -24.26 4.02 14.98
CA ARG A 94 -22.97 3.28 14.97
C ARG A 94 -22.59 2.80 13.57
N ASN A 95 -23.52 2.15 12.87
CA ASN A 95 -23.28 1.69 11.49
C ASN A 95 -22.92 2.84 10.54
N SER A 96 -23.50 4.03 10.74
CA SER A 96 -23.15 5.21 9.94
C SER A 96 -21.77 5.77 10.31
N ALA A 97 -21.33 5.63 11.56
CA ALA A 97 -19.98 5.97 11.98
C ALA A 97 -18.94 5.01 11.35
N GLU A 98 -19.19 3.71 11.39
CA GLU A 98 -18.34 2.68 10.79
C GLU A 98 -18.22 2.89 9.27
N LYS A 99 -19.32 3.12 8.55
CA LYS A 99 -19.28 3.48 7.12
C LYS A 99 -18.56 4.80 6.82
N ALA A 100 -18.58 5.74 7.76
CA ALA A 100 -17.86 7.00 7.61
C ALA A 100 -16.35 6.79 7.82
N LEU A 101 -15.96 5.92 8.75
CA LEU A 101 -14.57 5.49 8.94
C LEU A 101 -14.05 4.76 7.70
N ASP A 102 -14.79 3.75 7.23
CA ASP A 102 -14.49 2.97 6.02
C ASP A 102 -14.19 3.89 4.83
N TYR A 103 -15.12 4.80 4.52
CA TYR A 103 -14.92 5.82 3.49
C TYR A 103 -13.65 6.67 3.68
N LEU A 104 -13.35 7.10 4.91
CA LEU A 104 -12.17 7.93 5.18
C LEU A 104 -10.88 7.11 5.07
N GLY A 105 -10.89 5.85 5.52
CA GLY A 105 -9.80 4.89 5.32
C GLY A 105 -9.51 4.67 3.85
N ASP A 106 -10.56 4.44 3.04
CA ASP A 106 -10.43 4.32 1.58
C ASP A 106 -9.83 5.55 0.93
N THR A 107 -10.08 6.76 1.46
CA THR A 107 -9.46 7.96 0.90
C THR A 107 -7.94 7.98 1.09
N TYR A 108 -7.40 7.39 2.17
CA TYR A 108 -5.95 7.21 2.30
C TYR A 108 -5.42 6.22 1.26
N PHE A 109 -6.12 5.10 1.05
CA PHE A 109 -5.70 4.13 0.04
C PHE A 109 -5.76 4.69 -1.39
N ASN A 110 -6.76 5.54 -1.69
CA ASN A 110 -6.80 6.27 -2.95
C ASN A 110 -5.59 7.20 -3.12
N ASP A 111 -5.14 7.85 -2.04
CA ASP A 111 -3.92 8.66 -2.05
C ASP A 111 -2.66 7.78 -2.26
N VAL A 112 -2.60 6.58 -1.68
CA VAL A 112 -1.53 5.59 -1.96
C VAL A 112 -1.47 5.27 -3.45
N VAL A 113 -2.62 4.92 -4.05
CA VAL A 113 -2.70 4.58 -5.48
C VAL A 113 -2.27 5.76 -6.35
N LEU A 114 -2.66 6.98 -6.00
CA LEU A 114 -2.25 8.18 -6.71
C LEU A 114 -0.74 8.41 -6.57
N ALA A 115 -0.22 8.34 -5.35
CA ALA A 115 1.19 8.58 -5.06
C ALA A 115 2.11 7.57 -5.75
N VAL A 116 1.72 6.30 -5.82
CA VAL A 116 2.45 5.27 -6.60
C VAL A 116 2.41 5.58 -8.10
N ARG A 117 1.27 6.05 -8.64
CA ARG A 117 1.15 6.40 -10.07
C ARG A 117 1.98 7.62 -10.46
N THR A 118 2.17 8.57 -9.54
CA THR A 118 2.95 9.79 -9.75
C THR A 118 4.28 9.75 -9.00
N PHE A 119 4.78 8.55 -8.75
CA PHE A 119 5.92 8.33 -7.86
C PHE A 119 7.19 9.00 -8.36
N GLU A 120 7.89 9.66 -7.43
CA GLU A 120 9.28 10.09 -7.60
C GLU A 120 10.17 9.36 -6.57
N PRO A 121 11.38 8.93 -6.95
CA PRO A 121 12.34 8.30 -6.04
C PRO A 121 12.55 9.11 -4.75
N GLY A 122 12.48 8.45 -3.59
CA GLY A 122 12.56 9.07 -2.27
C GLY A 122 11.20 9.39 -1.63
N GLN A 123 10.07 9.13 -2.32
CA GLN A 123 8.72 9.33 -1.79
C GLN A 123 8.12 8.08 -1.11
N GLU A 124 8.85 6.98 -0.98
CA GLU A 124 8.33 5.71 -0.45
C GLU A 124 7.80 5.88 0.97
N ALA A 125 8.49 6.63 1.82
CA ALA A 125 8.06 6.89 3.19
C ALA A 125 6.66 7.51 3.25
N LEU A 126 6.38 8.49 2.38
CA LEU A 126 5.06 9.12 2.31
C LEU A 126 3.97 8.13 1.87
N ILE A 127 4.28 7.25 0.92
CA ILE A 127 3.35 6.23 0.43
C ILE A 127 3.01 5.25 1.56
N PHE A 128 4.00 4.81 2.32
CA PHE A 128 3.77 3.91 3.44
C PHE A 128 3.08 4.60 4.63
N GLU A 129 3.35 5.88 4.90
CA GLU A 129 2.58 6.66 5.89
C GLU A 129 1.08 6.74 5.52
N LEU A 130 0.77 6.94 4.23
CA LEU A 130 -0.62 6.92 3.76
C LEU A 130 -1.25 5.53 3.91
N PHE A 131 -0.51 4.47 3.58
CA PHE A 131 -1.00 3.10 3.72
C PHE A 131 -1.20 2.70 5.20
N GLU A 132 -0.29 3.08 6.09
CA GLU A 132 -0.43 2.85 7.53
C GLU A 132 -1.66 3.56 8.10
N ALA A 133 -1.96 4.78 7.63
CA ALA A 133 -3.18 5.49 8.03
C ALA A 133 -4.45 4.82 7.51
N HIS A 134 -4.41 4.19 6.33
CA HIS A 134 -5.49 3.35 5.83
C HIS A 134 -5.66 2.09 6.69
N GLU A 135 -4.56 1.35 6.90
CA GLU A 135 -4.52 0.11 7.67
C GLU A 135 -5.02 0.33 9.11
N GLU A 136 -4.62 1.43 9.78
CA GLU A 136 -5.09 1.73 11.13
C GLU A 136 -6.63 1.85 11.20
N VAL A 137 -7.25 2.48 10.19
CA VAL A 137 -8.71 2.61 10.12
C VAL A 137 -9.35 1.25 9.80
N ALA A 138 -8.79 0.51 8.87
CA ALA A 138 -9.30 -0.79 8.44
C ALA A 138 -9.22 -1.83 9.58
N THR A 139 -8.10 -1.92 10.29
CA THR A 139 -7.92 -2.79 11.47
C THR A 139 -8.83 -2.38 12.63
N PHE A 140 -9.14 -1.10 12.78
CA PHE A 140 -10.13 -0.67 13.79
C PHE A 140 -11.53 -1.21 13.49
N LEU A 141 -11.90 -1.33 12.20
CA LEU A 141 -13.19 -1.86 11.75
C LEU A 141 -13.22 -3.39 11.71
N ASP A 142 -12.11 -4.01 11.33
CA ASP A 142 -11.89 -5.46 11.34
C ASP A 142 -10.55 -5.82 12.01
N PRO A 143 -10.56 -6.20 13.30
CA PRO A 143 -9.34 -6.56 14.03
C PRO A 143 -8.61 -7.79 13.49
N ASN A 144 -9.22 -8.58 12.58
CA ASN A 144 -8.59 -9.74 11.96
C ASN A 144 -8.08 -9.46 10.54
N LEU A 145 -8.14 -8.20 10.09
CA LEU A 145 -7.61 -7.80 8.80
C LEU A 145 -6.14 -8.19 8.68
N ASP A 146 -5.81 -8.85 7.57
CA ASP A 146 -4.44 -9.09 7.15
C ASP A 146 -4.14 -8.23 5.92
N ALA A 147 -3.33 -7.19 6.12
CA ALA A 147 -2.95 -6.25 5.07
C ALA A 147 -1.64 -6.65 4.33
N ILE A 148 -1.10 -7.86 4.59
CA ILE A 148 0.15 -8.32 3.98
C ILE A 148 0.05 -8.34 2.45
N GLU A 149 -1.06 -8.82 1.89
CA GLU A 149 -1.25 -8.89 0.43
C GLU A 149 -1.21 -7.50 -0.20
N GLU A 150 -1.95 -6.54 0.36
CA GLU A 150 -1.99 -5.16 -0.14
C GLU A 150 -0.64 -4.47 -0.01
N ARG A 151 0.05 -4.65 1.12
CA ARG A 151 1.40 -4.11 1.34
C ARG A 151 2.41 -4.69 0.35
N THR A 152 2.33 -5.98 0.08
CA THR A 152 3.14 -6.66 -0.95
C THR A 152 2.88 -6.06 -2.34
N GLU A 153 1.62 -5.81 -2.70
CA GLU A 153 1.28 -5.17 -3.98
C GLU A 153 1.80 -3.74 -4.10
N ILE A 154 1.83 -2.96 -3.01
CA ILE A 154 2.43 -1.61 -3.03
C ILE A 154 3.91 -1.68 -3.39
N HIS A 155 4.67 -2.56 -2.74
CA HIS A 155 6.09 -2.76 -3.08
C HIS A 155 6.29 -3.20 -4.54
N LYS A 156 5.46 -4.14 -5.04
CA LYS A 156 5.52 -4.58 -6.45
C LYS A 156 5.24 -3.43 -7.42
N ASN A 157 4.29 -2.55 -7.10
CA ASN A 157 3.99 -1.39 -7.92
C ASN A 157 5.07 -0.30 -7.84
N LEU A 158 5.70 -0.11 -6.67
CA LEU A 158 6.88 0.75 -6.53
C LEU A 158 8.05 0.24 -7.38
N ALA A 159 8.29 -1.08 -7.41
CA ALA A 159 9.31 -1.67 -8.28
C ALA A 159 9.04 -1.39 -9.78
N ILE A 160 7.76 -1.41 -10.20
CA ILE A 160 7.36 -1.04 -11.56
C ILE A 160 7.60 0.46 -11.82
N ALA A 161 7.29 1.33 -10.87
CA ALA A 161 7.54 2.77 -11.00
C ALA A 161 9.05 3.07 -11.08
N TYR A 162 9.87 2.42 -10.25
CA TYR A 162 11.33 2.50 -10.34
C TYR A 162 11.86 2.03 -11.69
N ARG A 163 11.28 0.99 -12.26
CA ARG A 163 11.64 0.53 -13.61
C ARG A 163 11.42 1.62 -14.66
N GLN A 164 10.29 2.33 -14.60
CA GLN A 164 10.01 3.42 -15.54
C GLN A 164 11.06 4.55 -15.40
N TRP A 165 11.45 4.89 -14.17
CA TRP A 165 12.54 5.83 -13.91
C TRP A 165 13.88 5.35 -14.46
N PHE A 166 14.22 4.08 -14.22
CA PHE A 166 15.46 3.49 -14.74
C PHE A 166 15.50 3.46 -16.27
N GLU A 167 14.39 3.12 -16.94
CA GLU A 167 14.30 3.11 -18.41
C GLU A 167 14.53 4.50 -19.02
N VAL A 168 14.08 5.56 -18.33
CA VAL A 168 14.27 6.95 -18.80
C VAL A 168 15.66 7.49 -18.50
N THR A 169 16.20 7.17 -17.31
CA THR A 169 17.41 7.84 -16.78
C THR A 169 18.68 7.03 -16.95
N GLY A 170 18.58 5.69 -16.98
CA GLY A 170 19.71 4.77 -16.87
C GLY A 170 20.41 4.79 -15.52
N ASP A 171 19.87 5.49 -14.52
CA ASP A 171 20.51 5.67 -13.21
C ASP A 171 20.56 4.36 -12.42
N HIS A 172 21.73 4.04 -11.87
CA HIS A 172 21.92 2.83 -11.10
C HIS A 172 21.07 2.80 -9.82
N ASP A 173 20.85 3.95 -9.19
CA ASP A 173 20.07 4.01 -7.94
C ASP A 173 18.60 3.66 -8.19
N HIS A 174 18.05 4.04 -9.36
CA HIS A 174 16.70 3.63 -9.75
C HIS A 174 16.62 2.12 -10.01
N PHE A 175 17.68 1.52 -10.56
CA PHE A 175 17.73 0.06 -10.74
C PHE A 175 17.76 -0.67 -9.40
N GLU A 176 18.57 -0.22 -8.43
CA GLU A 176 18.57 -0.84 -7.09
C GLU A 176 17.22 -0.61 -6.38
N GLY A 177 16.53 0.50 -6.63
CA GLY A 177 15.14 0.69 -6.21
C GLY A 177 14.18 -0.41 -6.72
N ILE A 178 14.32 -0.88 -7.97
CA ILE A 178 13.55 -2.03 -8.47
C ILE A 178 13.82 -3.28 -7.62
N VAL A 179 15.09 -3.53 -7.33
CA VAL A 179 15.52 -4.74 -6.61
C VAL A 179 15.04 -4.70 -5.17
N ASP A 180 15.26 -3.59 -4.48
CA ASP A 180 14.92 -3.44 -3.08
C ASP A 180 13.41 -3.56 -2.86
N GLN A 181 12.59 -2.94 -3.71
CA GLN A 181 11.14 -3.04 -3.60
C GLN A 181 10.63 -4.47 -3.83
N TYR A 182 11.17 -5.22 -4.80
CA TYR A 182 10.80 -6.64 -4.92
C TYR A 182 11.30 -7.51 -3.77
N LYS A 183 12.44 -7.18 -3.15
CA LYS A 183 12.91 -7.89 -1.95
C LYS A 183 12.01 -7.63 -0.76
N GLU A 184 11.55 -6.40 -0.56
CA GLU A 184 10.57 -6.06 0.50
C GLU A 184 9.25 -6.82 0.28
N ALA A 185 8.74 -6.86 -0.95
CA ALA A 185 7.59 -7.69 -1.31
C ALA A 185 7.79 -9.18 -0.94
N LEU A 186 8.98 -9.72 -1.19
CA LEU A 186 9.32 -11.12 -0.88
C LEU A 186 9.65 -11.37 0.60
N ALA A 187 9.94 -10.32 1.37
CA ALA A 187 10.07 -10.42 2.83
C ALA A 187 8.68 -10.58 3.47
N LEU A 188 7.69 -9.86 2.95
CA LEU A 188 6.28 -9.92 3.39
C LEU A 188 5.58 -11.18 2.89
N SER A 189 5.77 -11.52 1.62
CA SER A 189 5.16 -12.69 0.98
C SER A 189 6.23 -13.57 0.33
N PRO A 190 6.92 -14.42 1.11
CA PRO A 190 8.03 -15.24 0.60
C PRO A 190 7.67 -16.20 -0.51
N MET A 191 6.40 -16.53 -0.68
CA MET A 191 5.87 -17.43 -1.70
C MET A 191 5.35 -16.68 -2.95
N ASP A 192 5.47 -15.35 -3.02
CA ASP A 192 5.02 -14.58 -4.19
C ASP A 192 5.94 -14.87 -5.39
N MET A 193 5.48 -15.81 -6.22
CA MET A 193 6.15 -16.19 -7.46
C MET A 193 6.30 -15.02 -8.42
N THR A 194 5.32 -14.12 -8.49
CA THR A 194 5.36 -12.97 -9.41
C THR A 194 6.47 -12.01 -9.02
N ALA A 195 6.62 -11.71 -7.73
CA ALA A 195 7.71 -10.87 -7.22
C ALA A 195 9.07 -11.54 -7.44
N ALA A 196 9.21 -12.84 -7.15
CA ALA A 196 10.45 -13.58 -7.38
C ALA A 196 10.85 -13.61 -8.86
N TYR A 197 9.90 -13.91 -9.74
CA TYR A 197 10.11 -13.94 -11.19
C TYR A 197 10.50 -12.56 -11.73
N ASN A 198 9.76 -11.51 -11.35
CA ASN A 198 10.03 -10.16 -11.84
C ASN A 198 11.35 -9.60 -11.32
N LEU A 199 11.74 -9.92 -10.09
CA LEU A 199 13.07 -9.60 -9.57
C LEU A 199 14.17 -10.25 -10.42
N ALA A 200 14.04 -11.55 -10.69
CA ALA A 200 14.97 -12.31 -11.51
C ALA A 200 15.10 -11.70 -12.92
N VAL A 201 13.97 -11.41 -13.57
CA VAL A 201 13.92 -10.82 -14.92
C VAL A 201 14.58 -9.45 -14.97
N ASN A 202 14.35 -8.58 -13.98
CA ASN A 202 14.97 -7.26 -13.97
C ASN A 202 16.50 -7.34 -13.81
N ILE A 203 16.99 -8.18 -12.90
CA ILE A 203 18.42 -8.39 -12.70
C ILE A 203 19.06 -9.01 -13.95
N TYR A 204 18.44 -10.04 -14.53
CA TYR A 204 18.91 -10.68 -15.76
C TYR A 204 18.98 -9.69 -16.92
N ASN A 205 17.90 -8.92 -17.14
CA ASN A 205 17.84 -7.94 -18.22
C ASN A 205 18.89 -6.83 -18.08
N ARG A 206 19.30 -6.48 -16.85
CA ARG A 206 20.43 -5.56 -16.64
C ARG A 206 21.73 -6.12 -17.18
N GLY A 207 21.99 -7.42 -17.00
CA GLY A 207 23.16 -8.09 -17.54
C GLY A 207 23.12 -8.19 -19.07
N VAL A 208 21.95 -8.47 -19.64
CA VAL A 208 21.73 -8.43 -21.10
C VAL A 208 21.98 -7.04 -21.66
N ALA A 209 21.45 -5.99 -21.01
CA ALA A 209 21.61 -4.61 -21.45
C ALA A 209 23.10 -4.21 -21.55
N GLN A 210 23.93 -4.63 -20.60
CA GLN A 210 25.37 -4.40 -20.63
C GLN A 210 26.04 -5.06 -21.86
N ILE A 211 25.68 -6.31 -22.16
CA ILE A 211 26.20 -7.03 -23.33
C ILE A 211 25.75 -6.36 -24.63
N THR A 212 24.48 -5.97 -24.72
CA THR A 212 23.91 -5.37 -25.94
C THR A 212 24.40 -3.94 -26.20
N ALA A 213 25.02 -3.30 -25.22
CA ALA A 213 25.61 -1.97 -25.38
C ALA A 213 27.01 -1.99 -26.02
N MET A 214 27.63 -3.17 -26.18
CA MET A 214 28.90 -3.31 -26.89
C MET A 214 28.74 -3.01 -28.40
N ASP A 215 29.72 -2.33 -28.97
CA ASP A 215 29.79 -1.94 -30.39
C ASP A 215 31.15 -2.30 -31.02
N GLU A 216 31.39 -1.92 -32.28
CA GLU A 216 32.67 -2.19 -32.95
C GLU A 216 33.90 -1.52 -32.31
N ASN A 217 33.70 -0.53 -31.43
CA ASN A 217 34.77 0.21 -30.77
C ASN A 217 35.11 -0.36 -29.38
N THR A 218 34.28 -1.27 -28.86
CA THR A 218 34.48 -1.86 -27.54
C THR A 218 35.74 -2.73 -27.54
N THR A 219 36.71 -2.37 -26.70
CA THR A 219 38.02 -3.04 -26.65
C THR A 219 37.95 -4.40 -25.95
N LEU A 220 38.91 -5.28 -26.20
CA LEU A 220 38.96 -6.58 -25.56
C LEU A 220 38.92 -6.51 -24.00
N PRO A 221 39.67 -5.60 -23.33
CA PRO A 221 39.53 -5.44 -21.87
C PRO A 221 38.12 -5.03 -21.42
N GLU A 222 37.45 -4.13 -22.17
CA GLU A 222 36.07 -3.71 -21.87
C GLU A 222 35.09 -4.88 -22.06
N ILE A 223 35.24 -5.65 -23.14
CA ILE A 223 34.44 -6.86 -23.40
C ILE A 223 34.57 -7.85 -22.23
N LEU A 224 35.80 -8.08 -21.73
CA LEU A 224 36.01 -8.98 -20.59
C LEU A 224 35.34 -8.44 -19.33
N SER A 225 35.45 -7.14 -19.05
CA SER A 225 34.81 -6.50 -17.91
C SER A 225 33.28 -6.56 -17.98
N ILE A 226 32.70 -6.32 -19.16
CA ILE A 226 31.25 -6.38 -19.39
C ILE A 226 30.76 -7.82 -19.19
N ASN A 227 31.47 -8.81 -19.75
CA ASN A 227 31.10 -10.21 -19.57
C ASN A 227 31.16 -10.65 -18.10
N GLU A 228 32.16 -10.20 -17.35
CA GLU A 228 32.27 -10.50 -15.91
C GLU A 228 31.11 -9.86 -15.12
N SER A 229 30.79 -8.58 -15.37
CA SER A 229 29.68 -7.91 -14.68
C SER A 229 28.31 -8.50 -15.05
N SER A 230 28.10 -8.84 -16.33
CA SER A 230 26.88 -9.50 -16.79
C SER A 230 26.73 -10.89 -16.18
N ARG A 231 27.82 -11.65 -16.08
CA ARG A 231 27.80 -12.97 -15.42
C ARG A 231 27.41 -12.85 -13.95
N ALA A 232 27.94 -11.86 -13.24
CA ALA A 232 27.56 -11.62 -11.84
C ALA A 232 26.07 -11.28 -11.69
N LEU A 233 25.48 -10.55 -12.65
CA LEU A 233 24.04 -10.28 -12.68
C LEU A 233 23.22 -11.55 -12.97
N PHE A 234 23.67 -12.40 -13.89
CA PHE A 234 23.01 -13.68 -14.16
C PHE A 234 23.06 -14.62 -12.94
N GLU A 235 24.21 -14.69 -12.26
CA GLU A 235 24.36 -15.42 -10.99
C GLU A 235 23.43 -14.85 -9.90
N ARG A 236 23.27 -13.52 -9.83
CA ARG A 236 22.34 -12.85 -8.89
C ARG A 236 20.87 -13.12 -9.24
N ALA A 237 20.52 -13.27 -10.51
CA ALA A 237 19.15 -13.52 -10.96
C ALA A 237 18.70 -14.97 -10.77
N LEU A 238 19.62 -15.93 -10.97
CA LEU A 238 19.35 -17.37 -10.92
C LEU A 238 18.55 -17.84 -9.68
N PRO A 239 18.94 -17.54 -8.42
CA PRO A 239 18.21 -18.02 -7.25
C PRO A 239 16.77 -17.51 -7.18
N TRP A 240 16.46 -16.36 -7.79
CA TRP A 240 15.11 -15.81 -7.84
C TRP A 240 14.24 -16.51 -8.90
N PHE A 241 14.83 -16.89 -10.04
CA PHE A 241 14.16 -17.77 -10.99
C PHE A 241 13.86 -19.14 -10.38
N GLU A 242 14.83 -19.74 -9.68
CA GLU A 242 14.66 -21.02 -8.98
C GLU A 242 13.57 -20.93 -7.91
N LYS A 243 13.55 -19.82 -7.15
CA LYS A 243 12.50 -19.56 -6.16
C LYS A 243 11.13 -19.46 -6.81
N ALA A 244 11.01 -18.75 -7.94
CA ALA A 244 9.76 -18.66 -8.68
C ALA A 244 9.27 -20.05 -9.18
N ASP A 245 10.17 -20.90 -9.66
CA ASP A 245 9.84 -22.26 -10.12
C ASP A 245 9.47 -23.20 -8.97
N MET A 246 10.14 -23.07 -7.82
CA MET A 246 9.78 -23.81 -6.61
C MET A 246 8.34 -23.53 -6.17
N HIS A 247 7.87 -22.29 -6.30
CA HIS A 247 6.51 -21.91 -5.90
C HIS A 247 5.45 -22.23 -6.95
N GLN A 248 5.74 -22.03 -8.24
CA GLN A 248 4.85 -22.39 -9.34
C GLN A 248 5.60 -23.17 -10.42
N PRO A 249 5.78 -24.49 -10.23
CA PRO A 249 6.54 -25.31 -11.17
C PRO A 249 5.78 -25.46 -12.48
N ASN A 250 6.53 -25.66 -13.58
CA ASN A 250 6.01 -25.81 -14.94
C ASN A 250 5.40 -24.54 -15.56
N ARG A 251 5.57 -23.37 -14.94
CA ARG A 251 5.19 -22.11 -15.58
C ARG A 251 6.12 -21.85 -16.77
N PRO A 252 5.61 -21.79 -18.03
CA PRO A 252 6.47 -21.71 -19.21
C PRO A 252 7.44 -20.52 -19.22
N GLU A 253 7.00 -19.37 -18.70
CA GLU A 253 7.83 -18.15 -18.62
C GLU A 253 8.98 -18.31 -17.64
N THR A 254 8.75 -18.99 -16.51
CA THR A 254 9.77 -19.26 -15.50
C THR A 254 10.77 -20.28 -16.01
N LEU A 255 10.31 -21.40 -16.58
CA LEU A 255 11.18 -22.42 -17.17
C LEU A 255 12.02 -21.85 -18.32
N ARG A 256 11.44 -20.97 -19.15
CA ARG A 256 12.18 -20.27 -20.20
C ARG A 256 13.26 -19.36 -19.62
N GLY A 257 12.96 -18.61 -18.55
CA GLY A 257 13.93 -17.79 -17.83
C GLY A 257 15.10 -18.63 -17.30
N LEU A 258 14.80 -19.76 -16.64
CA LEU A 258 15.80 -20.71 -16.13
C LEU A 258 16.67 -21.29 -17.24
N MET A 259 16.07 -21.77 -18.32
CA MET A 259 16.81 -22.26 -19.48
C MET A 259 17.78 -21.20 -20.03
N ILE A 260 17.31 -19.97 -20.21
CA ILE A 260 18.10 -18.87 -20.77
C ILE A 260 19.24 -18.45 -19.82
N VAL A 261 18.98 -18.31 -18.52
CA VAL A 261 20.04 -17.92 -17.57
C VAL A 261 21.09 -19.02 -17.41
N HIS A 262 20.70 -20.30 -17.42
CA HIS A 262 21.65 -21.41 -17.41
C HIS A 262 22.48 -21.46 -18.69
N HIS A 263 21.88 -21.19 -19.86
CA HIS A 263 22.62 -21.03 -21.11
C HIS A 263 23.67 -19.91 -21.01
N ALA A 264 23.26 -18.74 -20.53
CA ALA A 264 24.15 -17.58 -20.37
C ALA A 264 25.29 -17.81 -19.36
N LEU A 265 25.10 -18.72 -18.41
CA LEU A 265 26.10 -19.14 -17.43
C LEU A 265 26.90 -20.38 -17.85
N PHE A 266 26.70 -20.90 -19.06
CA PHE A 266 27.34 -22.11 -19.57
C PHE A 266 27.04 -23.37 -18.73
N HIS A 267 25.85 -23.45 -18.12
CA HIS A 267 25.35 -24.59 -17.35
C HIS A 267 24.55 -25.56 -18.24
N SER A 268 25.23 -26.23 -19.19
CA SER A 268 24.58 -26.99 -20.27
C SER A 268 23.65 -28.13 -19.82
N GLU A 269 23.95 -28.79 -18.70
CA GLU A 269 23.09 -29.86 -18.17
C GLU A 269 21.76 -29.30 -17.66
N GLN A 270 21.81 -28.20 -16.91
CA GLN A 270 20.62 -27.53 -16.37
C GLN A 270 19.81 -26.85 -17.46
N GLU A 271 20.47 -26.21 -18.43
CA GLU A 271 19.83 -25.66 -19.64
C GLU A 271 18.98 -26.73 -20.34
N GLU A 272 19.59 -27.89 -20.62
CA GLU A 272 18.91 -29.01 -21.28
C GLU A 272 17.75 -29.56 -20.43
N ALA A 273 17.96 -29.70 -19.11
CA ALA A 273 16.92 -30.14 -18.20
C ALA A 273 15.70 -29.20 -18.22
N TYR A 274 15.91 -27.89 -18.18
CA TYR A 274 14.84 -26.89 -18.23
C TYR A 274 14.20 -26.79 -19.62
N ARG A 275 14.97 -26.96 -20.70
CA ARG A 275 14.42 -27.04 -22.07
C ARG A 275 13.41 -28.18 -22.20
N LEU A 276 13.78 -29.39 -21.75
CA LEU A 276 12.90 -30.55 -21.78
C LEU A 276 11.66 -30.38 -20.90
N GLN A 277 11.79 -29.71 -19.75
CA GLN A 277 10.64 -29.37 -18.90
C GLN A 277 9.71 -28.37 -19.59
N LEU A 278 10.26 -27.34 -20.23
CA LEU A 278 9.49 -26.33 -20.96
C LEU A 278 8.71 -26.95 -22.12
N GLU A 279 9.34 -27.83 -22.91
CA GLU A 279 8.67 -28.56 -23.99
C GLU A 279 7.49 -29.37 -23.46
N LYS A 280 7.67 -30.10 -22.36
CA LYS A 280 6.57 -30.85 -21.72
C LYS A 280 5.45 -29.94 -21.20
N ALA A 281 5.78 -28.79 -20.65
CA ALA A 281 4.81 -27.83 -20.14
C ALA A 281 3.96 -27.22 -21.26
N LEU A 282 4.55 -26.95 -22.43
CA LEU A 282 3.86 -26.38 -23.59
C LEU A 282 2.97 -27.36 -24.36
N MET A 283 3.10 -28.67 -24.13
CA MET A 283 2.28 -29.70 -24.77
C MET A 283 1.00 -30.07 -23.99
N ARG A 284 0.78 -29.46 -22.82
CA ARG A 284 -0.40 -29.69 -21.97
C ARG A 284 -1.47 -28.63 -22.22
#